data_AF-A0A7G7UBE9-F1
#
_entry.id   AF-A0A7G7UBE9-F1
#
_cell.length_a   1.000
_cell.length_b   1.000
_cell.length_c   1.000
_cell.angle_alpha   90.00
_cell.angle_beta   90.00
_cell.angle_gamma   90.00
#
_symmetry.space_group_name_H-M   'P 1'
#
loop_
_entity.id
_entity.type
_entity.pdbx_description
1 polymer ?
#
loop_
_entity_poly.entity_id
_entity_poly.type
_entity_poly.pdbx_seq_one_letter_code
_entity_poly.pdbx_strand_id
1 'polypeptide(L)'
;MQYFSPEQQYNAWVVSDLVKQVFHQRVGYSAGIHQLAIFAEETFHIDIDFVFSIVMNIGDIEFALSEEIERKLSGYLSVLLPHVSRDMLEASKANASSFLSHRHGDAVYDLFVPYDPYIKKT
;
A
#
# COMPACT_ATOMS: atom_id res chain seq x y z
N MET A 1 -11.42 -17.53 7.54
CA MET A 1 -10.39 -16.80 6.77
C MET A 1 -11.11 -15.81 5.90
N GLN A 2 -10.94 -14.51 6.17
CA GLN A 2 -11.29 -13.49 5.20
C GLN A 2 -10.41 -13.66 3.96
N TYR A 3 -11.01 -13.46 2.80
CA TYR A 3 -10.31 -13.52 1.52
C TYR A 3 -10.16 -12.08 1.02
N PHE A 4 -8.93 -11.56 1.08
CA PHE A 4 -8.62 -10.27 0.44
C PHE A 4 -8.38 -10.47 -1.04
N SER A 5 -9.01 -9.65 -1.88
CA SER A 5 -8.82 -9.72 -3.32
C SER A 5 -7.36 -9.45 -3.69
N PRO A 6 -6.85 -9.99 -4.82
CA PRO A 6 -5.52 -9.67 -5.31
C PRO A 6 -5.31 -8.15 -5.47
N GLU A 7 -6.35 -7.41 -5.82
CA GLU A 7 -6.32 -5.95 -5.92
C GLU A 7 -6.20 -5.24 -4.56
N GLN A 8 -6.85 -5.75 -3.52
CA GLN A 8 -6.65 -5.26 -2.15
C GLN A 8 -5.21 -5.55 -1.68
N GLN A 9 -4.68 -6.74 -1.97
CA GLN A 9 -3.28 -7.08 -1.67
C GLN A 9 -2.29 -6.20 -2.44
N TYR A 10 -2.60 -5.89 -3.71
CA TYR A 10 -1.80 -4.99 -4.54
C TYR A 10 -1.71 -3.59 -3.91
N ASN A 11 -2.86 -3.01 -3.55
CA ASN A 11 -2.93 -1.69 -2.95
C ASN A 11 -2.26 -1.64 -1.56
N ALA A 12 -2.46 -2.67 -0.74
CA ALA A 12 -1.79 -2.78 0.56
C ALA A 12 -0.27 -2.90 0.41
N TRP A 13 0.21 -3.67 -0.57
CA TRP A 13 1.63 -3.74 -0.88
C TRP A 13 2.19 -2.37 -1.29
N VAL A 14 1.49 -1.66 -2.18
CA VAL A 14 1.92 -0.34 -2.66
C VAL A 14 2.05 0.63 -1.49
N VAL A 15 1.06 0.67 -0.58
CA VAL A 15 1.12 1.51 0.64
C VAL A 15 2.37 1.17 1.47
N SER A 16 2.60 -0.11 1.76
CA SER A 16 3.76 -0.54 2.56
C SER A 16 5.10 -0.17 1.91
N ASP A 17 5.23 -0.40 0.60
CA ASP A 17 6.47 -0.12 -0.11
C ASP A 17 6.74 1.38 -0.21
N LEU A 18 5.71 2.21 -0.40
CA LEU A 18 5.87 3.67 -0.38
C LEU A 18 6.31 4.20 0.98
N VAL A 19 5.71 3.73 2.08
CA VAL A 19 6.17 4.08 3.44
C VAL A 19 7.65 3.72 3.61
N LYS A 20 8.05 2.53 3.15
CA LYS A 20 9.45 2.06 3.22
C LYS A 20 10.39 2.94 2.42
N GLN A 21 10.02 3.32 1.21
CA GLN A 21 10.82 4.21 0.37
C GLN A 21 10.94 5.62 0.96
N VAL A 22 9.85 6.19 1.50
CA VAL A 22 9.87 7.49 2.18
C VAL A 22 10.73 7.44 3.45
N PHE A 23 10.64 6.37 4.23
CA PHE A 23 11.52 6.17 5.39
C PHE A 23 12.98 6.16 4.96
N HIS A 24 13.32 5.35 3.95
CA HIS A 24 14.69 5.24 3.45
C HIS A 24 15.24 6.58 2.98
N GLN A 25 14.41 7.38 2.29
CA GLN A 25 14.77 8.72 1.84
C GLN A 25 15.06 9.68 3.01
N ARG A 26 14.32 9.59 4.11
CA ARG A 26 14.48 10.48 5.27
C ARG A 26 15.66 10.09 6.17
N VAL A 27 15.90 8.79 6.35
CA VAL A 27 16.82 8.28 7.38
C VAL A 27 18.12 7.72 6.78
N GLY A 28 18.15 7.43 5.47
CA GLY A 28 19.34 6.99 4.75
C GLY A 28 19.69 5.49 4.90
N TYR A 29 18.86 4.71 5.60
CA TYR A 29 19.01 3.26 5.72
C TYR A 29 17.64 2.55 5.67
N SER A 30 17.64 1.22 5.51
CA SER A 30 16.41 0.44 5.39
C SER A 30 15.76 0.18 6.75
N ALA A 31 14.45 0.40 6.87
CA ALA A 31 13.71 0.16 8.11
C ALA A 31 13.65 -1.33 8.46
N GLY A 32 13.80 -1.66 9.74
CA GLY A 32 13.23 -2.90 10.29
C GLY A 32 11.70 -2.81 10.38
N ILE A 33 11.00 -3.95 10.43
CA ILE A 33 9.53 -4.03 10.45
C ILE A 33 8.92 -3.12 11.55
N HIS A 34 9.44 -3.19 12.77
CA HIS A 34 8.92 -2.39 13.89
C HIS A 34 9.16 -0.89 13.71
N GLN A 35 10.32 -0.50 13.18
CA GLN A 35 10.63 0.91 12.90
C GLN A 35 9.72 1.46 11.81
N LEU A 36 9.42 0.64 10.79
CA LEU A 36 8.51 1.00 9.72
C LEU A 36 7.09 1.23 10.25
N ALA A 37 6.61 0.35 11.14
CA ALA A 37 5.30 0.47 11.77
C ALA A 37 5.17 1.75 12.60
N ILE A 38 6.15 2.04 13.48
CA ILE A 38 6.17 3.28 14.26
C ILE A 38 6.18 4.50 13.34
N PHE A 39 7.06 4.50 12.34
CA PHE A 39 7.18 5.63 11.42
C PHE A 39 5.89 5.91 10.66
N ALA A 40 5.23 4.87 10.16
CA ALA A 40 3.98 4.98 9.42
C ALA A 40 2.85 5.56 10.28
N GLU A 41 2.73 5.07 11.51
CA GLU A 41 1.71 5.51 12.46
C GLU A 41 1.96 6.96 12.91
N GLU A 42 3.18 7.29 13.34
CA GLU A 42 3.50 8.61 13.87
C GLU A 42 3.53 9.70 12.80
N THR A 43 3.94 9.36 11.57
CA THR A 43 4.13 10.36 10.50
C THR A 43 2.89 10.52 9.62
N PHE A 44 2.18 9.43 9.37
CA PHE A 44 1.12 9.37 8.36
C PHE A 44 -0.20 8.83 8.90
N HIS A 45 -0.27 8.42 10.17
CA HIS A 45 -1.44 7.77 10.76
C HIS A 45 -1.86 6.52 9.96
N ILE A 46 -0.86 5.76 9.51
CA ILE A 46 -1.05 4.52 8.75
C ILE A 46 -0.84 3.32 9.67
N ASP A 47 -1.92 2.54 9.80
CA ASP A 47 -1.95 1.28 10.54
C ASP A 47 -1.27 0.17 9.70
N ILE A 48 0.03 -0.03 9.93
CA ILE A 48 0.81 -1.03 9.21
C ILE A 48 0.40 -2.46 9.56
N ASP A 49 -0.11 -2.71 10.77
CA ASP A 49 -0.59 -4.03 11.16
C ASP A 49 -1.82 -4.43 10.33
N PHE A 50 -2.73 -3.48 10.09
CA PHE A 50 -3.85 -3.65 9.15
C PHE A 50 -3.35 -3.91 7.71
N VAL A 51 -2.40 -3.11 7.21
CA VAL A 51 -1.85 -3.27 5.86
C VAL A 51 -1.19 -4.65 5.69
N PHE A 52 -0.40 -5.09 6.66
CA PHE A 52 0.26 -6.39 6.65
C PHE A 52 -0.70 -7.57 6.78
N SER A 53 -1.78 -7.40 7.53
CA SER A 53 -2.86 -8.39 7.60
C SER A 53 -3.46 -8.67 6.23
N ILE A 54 -3.68 -7.61 5.42
CA ILE A 54 -4.15 -7.74 4.03
C ILE A 54 -3.10 -8.44 3.16
N VAL A 55 -1.85 -7.97 3.16
CA VAL A 55 -0.78 -8.52 2.30
C VAL A 55 -0.50 -10.00 2.57
N MET A 56 -0.45 -10.39 3.84
CA MET A 56 -0.18 -11.78 4.24
C MET A 56 -1.45 -12.64 4.23
N ASN A 57 -2.63 -12.04 4.07
CA ASN A 57 -3.91 -12.70 4.23
C ASN A 57 -4.03 -13.42 5.60
N ILE A 58 -3.58 -12.73 6.65
CA ILE A 58 -3.60 -13.19 8.04
C ILE A 58 -4.33 -12.17 8.93
N GLY A 59 -4.75 -12.60 10.11
CA GLY A 59 -5.52 -11.76 11.03
C GLY A 59 -7.01 -11.78 10.70
N ASP A 60 -7.82 -11.59 11.74
CA ASP A 60 -9.26 -11.42 11.61
C ASP A 60 -9.51 -9.91 11.62
N ILE A 61 -9.63 -9.30 10.43
CA ILE A 61 -9.98 -7.89 10.34
C ILE A 61 -11.49 -7.81 10.54
N GLU A 62 -11.91 -7.70 11.79
CA GLU A 62 -13.33 -7.65 12.18
C GLU A 62 -14.15 -6.80 11.20
N PHE A 63 -15.05 -7.45 10.46
CA PHE A 63 -16.15 -6.84 9.69
C PHE A 63 -15.81 -5.76 8.66
N ALA A 64 -14.58 -5.67 8.14
CA ALA A 64 -14.30 -4.70 7.09
C ALA A 64 -14.99 -5.09 5.77
N LEU A 65 -16.04 -4.35 5.39
CA LEU A 65 -16.65 -4.48 4.07
C LEU A 65 -15.59 -4.15 3.00
N SER A 66 -15.67 -4.77 1.82
CA SER A 66 -14.67 -4.54 0.76
C SER A 66 -14.50 -3.06 0.41
N GLU A 67 -15.59 -2.29 0.42
CA GLU A 67 -15.61 -0.84 0.22
C GLU A 67 -14.87 -0.07 1.33
N GLU A 68 -14.90 -0.55 2.58
CA GLU A 68 -14.21 0.09 3.70
C GLU A 68 -12.70 -0.14 3.62
N ILE A 69 -12.29 -1.33 3.18
CA ILE A 69 -10.88 -1.65 2.92
C ILE A 69 -10.36 -0.76 1.80
N GLU A 70 -11.08 -0.67 0.70
CA GLU A 70 -10.73 0.19 -0.44
C GLU A 70 -10.60 1.65 0.01
N ARG A 71 -11.62 2.18 0.71
CA ARG A 71 -11.60 3.55 1.23
C ARG A 71 -10.42 3.79 2.17
N LYS A 72 -10.09 2.85 3.05
CA LYS A 72 -8.98 2.98 4.00
C LYS A 72 -7.63 2.97 3.29
N LEU A 73 -7.40 2.02 2.37
CA LEU A 73 -6.20 1.98 1.54
C LEU A 73 -6.07 3.22 0.64
N SER A 74 -7.18 3.70 0.08
CA SER A 74 -7.24 4.93 -0.70
C SER A 74 -6.86 6.16 0.13
N GLY A 75 -7.34 6.23 1.37
CA GLY A 75 -6.94 7.27 2.33
C GLY A 75 -5.43 7.27 2.59
N TYR A 76 -4.83 6.08 2.79
CA TYR A 76 -3.38 5.95 2.98
C TYR A 76 -2.59 6.39 1.75
N LEU A 77 -3.01 6.00 0.56
CA LEU A 77 -2.39 6.46 -0.68
C LEU A 77 -2.49 7.98 -0.82
N SER A 78 -3.64 8.58 -0.51
CA SER A 78 -3.85 10.03 -0.57
C SER A 78 -2.89 10.81 0.34
N VAL A 79 -2.57 10.25 1.50
CA VAL A 79 -1.62 10.84 2.46
C VAL A 79 -0.18 10.67 1.97
N LEU A 80 0.16 9.52 1.36
CA LEU A 80 1.53 9.22 0.91
C LEU A 80 1.91 9.91 -0.40
N LEU A 81 0.97 10.02 -1.35
CA LEU A 81 1.23 10.50 -2.71
C LEU A 81 1.94 11.87 -2.78
N PRO A 82 1.62 12.86 -1.92
CA PRO A 82 2.34 14.14 -1.87
C PRO A 82 3.82 14.04 -1.47
N HIS A 83 4.25 12.92 -0.87
CA HIS A 83 5.60 12.71 -0.35
C HIS A 83 6.47 11.79 -1.21
N VAL A 84 5.93 11.27 -2.32
CA VAL A 84 6.63 10.29 -3.17
C VAL A 84 6.85 10.86 -4.56
N SER A 85 7.98 10.51 -5.16
CA SER A 85 8.23 10.83 -6.57
C SER A 85 7.45 9.87 -7.48
N ARG A 86 7.34 10.24 -8.75
CA ARG A 86 6.80 9.33 -9.79
C ARG A 86 7.57 8.01 -9.85
N ASP A 87 8.89 8.07 -9.73
CA ASP A 87 9.74 6.87 -9.80
C ASP A 87 9.50 5.95 -8.60
N MET A 88 9.28 6.51 -7.41
CA MET A 88 8.92 5.74 -6.21
C MET A 88 7.58 5.02 -6.38
N LEU A 89 6.59 5.71 -6.97
CA LEU A 89 5.28 5.15 -7.25
C LEU A 89 5.34 4.03 -8.29
N GLU A 90 6.00 4.25 -9.43
CA GLU A 90 6.13 3.22 -10.46
C GLU A 90 6.96 2.02 -9.98
N ALA A 91 8.02 2.24 -9.21
CA ALA A 91 8.78 1.16 -8.59
C ALA A 91 7.90 0.35 -7.62
N SER A 92 7.10 1.02 -6.80
CA SER A 92 6.19 0.36 -5.86
C SER A 92 5.13 -0.49 -6.57
N LYS A 93 4.52 0.04 -7.64
CA LYS A 93 3.58 -0.70 -8.50
C LYS A 93 4.23 -1.93 -9.14
N ALA A 94 5.42 -1.79 -9.70
CA ALA A 94 6.16 -2.90 -10.30
C ALA A 94 6.52 -3.97 -9.27
N ASN A 95 6.95 -3.56 -8.07
CA ASN A 95 7.24 -4.47 -6.96
C ASN A 95 5.97 -5.23 -6.50
N ALA A 96 4.83 -4.54 -6.44
CA ALA A 96 3.55 -5.14 -6.08
C ALA A 96 3.08 -6.17 -7.11
N SER A 97 3.14 -5.82 -8.40
CA SER A 97 2.82 -6.75 -9.50
C SER A 97 3.75 -7.97 -9.48
N SER A 98 5.04 -7.77 -9.24
CA SER A 98 6.01 -8.87 -9.11
C SER A 98 5.72 -9.77 -7.91
N PHE A 99 5.33 -9.20 -6.76
CA PHE A 99 4.92 -9.99 -5.60
C PHE A 99 3.70 -10.86 -5.89
N LEU A 100 2.71 -10.31 -6.60
CA LEU A 100 1.47 -11.01 -6.90
C LEU A 100 1.55 -11.95 -8.10
N SER A 101 2.46 -11.74 -9.05
CA SER A 101 2.59 -12.59 -10.24
C SER A 101 2.89 -14.04 -9.89
N HIS A 102 3.64 -14.26 -8.80
CA HIS A 102 3.91 -15.58 -8.23
C HIS A 102 2.64 -16.34 -7.80
N ARG A 103 1.53 -15.62 -7.55
CA ARG A 103 0.26 -16.18 -7.06
C ARG A 103 -0.89 -16.10 -8.08
N HIS A 104 -0.86 -15.11 -8.96
CA HIS A 104 -2.01 -14.74 -9.79
C HIS A 104 -1.67 -14.49 -11.28
N GLY A 105 -0.42 -14.71 -11.70
CA GLY A 105 0.01 -14.47 -13.09
C GLY A 105 0.11 -12.98 -13.44
N ASP A 106 0.12 -12.66 -14.74
CA ASP A 106 0.37 -11.29 -15.27
C ASP A 106 -0.88 -10.39 -15.24
N ALA A 107 -1.68 -10.48 -14.16
CA ALA A 107 -2.86 -9.63 -14.01
C ALA A 107 -2.47 -8.17 -13.78
N VAL A 108 -3.25 -7.25 -14.35
CA VAL A 108 -3.14 -5.80 -14.11
C VAL A 108 -4.12 -5.43 -13.00
N TYR A 109 -3.65 -4.67 -12.01
CA TYR A 109 -4.43 -4.25 -10.85
C TYR A 109 -4.57 -2.73 -10.83
N ASP A 110 -5.76 -2.25 -10.45
CA ASP A 110 -6.00 -0.82 -10.32
C ASP A 110 -5.57 -0.30 -8.94
N LEU A 111 -5.00 0.91 -8.95
CA LEU A 111 -4.63 1.61 -7.72
C LEU A 111 -5.87 2.34 -7.20
N PHE A 112 -6.17 2.19 -5.91
CA PHE A 112 -7.28 2.84 -5.20
C PHE A 112 -6.96 4.32 -4.94
N VAL A 113 -6.69 5.09 -5.98
CA VAL A 113 -6.54 6.54 -5.85
C VAL A 113 -7.92 7.18 -5.80
N PRO A 114 -8.16 8.16 -4.89
CA PRO A 114 -9.28 9.06 -5.11
C PRO A 114 -9.04 9.73 -6.46
N TYR A 115 -10.11 9.94 -7.23
CA TYR A 115 -10.05 10.68 -8.49
C TYR A 115 -9.18 11.93 -8.33
N ASP A 116 -7.98 11.91 -8.89
CA ASP A 116 -7.12 13.07 -8.94
C ASP A 116 -7.50 13.86 -10.20
N PRO A 117 -8.15 15.03 -10.09
CA PRO A 117 -8.46 15.85 -11.26
C PRO A 117 -7.19 16.34 -12.01
N TYR A 118 -5.99 16.16 -11.43
CA TYR A 118 -4.70 16.49 -12.03
C TYR A 118 -4.00 15.30 -12.70
N ILE A 119 -4.44 14.06 -12.45
CA ILE A 119 -4.02 12.90 -13.26
C ILE A 119 -4.98 12.82 -14.45
N LYS A 120 -4.70 13.63 -15.47
CA LYS A 120 -5.32 13.44 -16.78
C LYS A 120 -4.99 12.03 -17.27
N LYS A 121 -6.01 11.18 -17.35
CA LYS A 121 -6.00 10.00 -18.23
C LYS A 121 -5.56 10.49 -19.61
N THR A 122 -4.37 10.05 -20.03
CA THR A 122 -3.89 10.22 -21.40
C THR A 122 -4.23 8.98 -22.19
#